data_AF-A0A821UQ86-F1
#
_entry.id   AF-A0A821UQ86-F1
#
_cell.length_a   1.000
_cell.length_b   1.000
_cell.length_c   1.000
_cell.angle_alpha   90.00
_cell.angle_beta   90.00
_cell.angle_gamma   90.00
#
_symmetry.space_group_name_H-M   'P 1'
#
loop_
_entity.id
_entity.type
_entity.pdbx_description
1 polymer ?
#
loop_
_entity_poly.entity_id
_entity_poly.type
_entity_poly.pdbx_seq_one_letter_code
_entity_poly.pdbx_strand_id
1 'polypeptide(L)'
;MLKRTYRSRNVRVPNARYPFEVTLHQGAIENIFLDSMSMRGLLVDRPTTVHDWKILPATQAQNDYRIEVTLCGLTTAVGTNSDQSQSKITSSSTTTGENENRKETIIHAKYVIGCDGAHSWVRKKLGFNMIGEQTGKF
;
A
#
# COMPACT_ATOMS: atom_id res chain seq x y z
N MET A 1 0.68 -24.58 -33.87
CA MET A 1 1.55 -23.55 -34.48
C MET A 1 0.99 -22.17 -34.12
N LEU A 2 1.67 -21.38 -33.30
CA LEU A 2 1.26 -20.00 -33.01
C LEU A 2 1.58 -19.12 -34.22
N LYS A 3 0.58 -18.41 -34.75
CA LYS A 3 0.73 -17.48 -35.88
C LYS A 3 0.36 -16.07 -35.44
N ARG A 4 1.27 -15.11 -35.62
CA ARG A 4 1.03 -13.68 -35.35
C ARG A 4 -0.13 -13.19 -36.22
N THR A 5 -1.17 -12.63 -35.60
CA THR A 5 -2.37 -12.13 -36.30
C THR A 5 -2.20 -10.69 -36.78
N TYR A 6 -1.76 -9.77 -35.92
CA TYR A 6 -1.51 -8.37 -36.30
C TYR A 6 -0.50 -7.70 -35.36
N ARG A 7 -0.09 -6.47 -35.70
CA ARG A 7 0.66 -5.55 -34.83
C ARG A 7 -0.22 -4.34 -34.52
N SER A 8 -0.25 -3.92 -33.27
CA SER A 8 -0.89 -2.66 -32.84
C SER A 8 0.19 -1.69 -32.37
N ARG A 9 -0.11 -0.38 -32.42
CA ARG A 9 0.65 0.59 -31.63
C ARG A 9 0.54 0.21 -30.16
N ASN A 10 1.64 0.35 -29.44
CA ASN A 10 1.70 0.13 -27.99
C ASN A 10 0.81 1.17 -27.26
N VAL A 11 1.04 2.45 -27.57
CA VAL A 11 0.16 3.56 -27.16
C VAL A 11 -1.00 3.69 -28.15
N ARG A 12 -2.21 3.32 -27.70
CA ARG A 12 -3.44 3.32 -28.53
C ARG A 12 -4.25 4.62 -28.46
N VAL A 13 -3.76 5.64 -27.76
CA VAL A 13 -4.40 6.96 -27.67
C VAL A 13 -3.95 7.82 -28.86
N PRO A 14 -4.85 8.19 -29.82
CA PRO A 14 -4.46 8.82 -31.08
C PRO A 14 -3.67 10.13 -30.94
N ASN A 15 -4.00 10.93 -29.91
CA ASN A 15 -3.41 12.24 -29.64
C ASN A 15 -2.64 12.27 -28.31
N ALA A 16 -2.02 11.15 -27.92
CA ALA A 16 -1.14 11.15 -26.76
C ALA A 16 0.01 12.13 -26.98
N ARG A 17 0.19 13.06 -26.04
CA ARG A 17 1.33 14.02 -26.05
C ARG A 17 2.68 13.31 -26.21
N TYR A 18 2.81 12.13 -25.60
CA TYR A 18 3.97 11.25 -25.72
C TYR A 18 3.51 9.88 -26.25
N PRO A 19 3.62 9.61 -27.56
CA PRO A 19 3.12 8.37 -28.18
C PRO A 19 4.12 7.20 -28.06
N PHE A 20 4.85 7.13 -26.96
CA PHE A 20 5.86 6.12 -26.67
C PHE A 20 5.86 5.79 -25.17
N GLU A 21 6.39 4.62 -24.83
CA GLU A 21 6.62 4.22 -23.45
C GLU A 21 8.09 4.42 -23.10
N VAL A 22 8.35 4.82 -21.86
CA VAL A 22 9.68 4.86 -21.28
C VAL A 22 9.69 3.97 -20.06
N THR A 23 10.81 3.32 -19.81
CA THR A 23 11.03 2.55 -18.59
C THR A 23 11.97 3.34 -17.68
N LEU A 24 11.68 3.28 -16.38
CA LEU A 24 12.52 3.84 -15.34
C LEU A 24 12.45 2.91 -14.14
N HIS A 25 13.53 2.85 -13.36
CA HIS A 25 13.56 2.08 -12.13
C HIS A 25 12.44 2.53 -11.18
N GLN A 26 11.71 1.59 -10.58
CA GLN A 26 10.56 1.89 -9.71
C GLN A 26 10.94 2.88 -8.59
N GLY A 27 12.08 2.66 -7.93
CA GLY A 27 12.56 3.57 -6.88
C GLY A 27 12.84 4.99 -7.39
N ALA A 28 13.23 5.17 -8.65
CA ALA A 28 13.41 6.50 -9.22
C ALA A 28 12.06 7.19 -9.52
N ILE A 29 11.04 6.42 -9.92
CA ILE A 29 9.67 6.93 -10.06
C ILE A 29 9.11 7.34 -8.68
N GLU A 30 9.28 6.49 -7.67
CA GLU A 30 8.84 6.79 -6.30
C GLU A 30 9.52 8.04 -5.73
N ASN A 31 10.83 8.21 -5.94
CA ASN A 31 11.56 9.38 -5.49
C ASN A 31 11.00 10.68 -6.09
N ILE A 32 10.61 10.69 -7.37
CA ILE A 32 9.96 11.86 -7.98
C ILE A 32 8.68 12.25 -7.22
N PHE A 33 7.88 11.26 -6.78
CA PHE A 33 6.69 11.52 -5.97
C PHE A 33 7.05 11.99 -4.56
N LEU A 34 8.02 11.35 -3.90
CA LEU A 34 8.46 11.72 -2.55
C LEU A 34 9.02 13.14 -2.49
N ASP A 35 9.80 13.54 -3.49
CA ASP A 35 10.32 14.91 -3.62
C ASP A 35 9.16 15.90 -3.81
N SER A 36 8.21 15.58 -4.70
CA SER A 36 7.02 16.41 -4.93
C SER A 36 6.13 16.54 -3.69
N MET A 37 6.01 15.50 -2.88
CA MET A 37 5.28 15.51 -1.61
C MET A 37 6.00 16.37 -0.56
N SER A 38 7.31 16.18 -0.44
CA SER A 38 8.15 16.91 0.53
C SER A 38 8.13 18.41 0.27
N MET A 39 8.18 18.84 -1.00
CA MET A 39 8.00 20.25 -1.38
C MET A 39 6.66 20.85 -0.97
N ARG A 40 5.66 20.02 -0.66
CA ARG A 40 4.31 20.42 -0.20
C ARG A 40 4.11 20.14 1.29
N GLY A 41 5.16 19.79 2.03
CA GLY A 41 5.11 19.48 3.45
C GLY A 41 4.41 18.16 3.77
N LEU A 42 4.29 17.24 2.80
CA LEU A 42 3.71 15.92 3.00
C LEU A 42 4.82 14.87 3.16
N LEU A 43 4.68 13.99 4.15
CA LEU A 43 5.60 12.91 4.44
C LEU A 43 4.86 11.57 4.44
N VAL A 44 5.60 10.49 4.18
CA VAL A 44 5.08 9.12 4.24
C VAL A 44 5.50 8.50 5.57
N ASP A 45 4.52 8.17 6.41
CA ASP A 45 4.75 7.46 7.67
C ASP A 45 4.97 5.96 7.41
N ARG A 46 6.10 5.46 7.90
CA ARG A 46 6.52 4.06 7.78
C ARG A 46 7.50 3.69 8.90
N PRO A 47 7.52 2.43 9.38
CA PRO A 47 6.67 1.32 8.97
C PRO A 47 5.34 1.29 9.76
N THR A 48 4.22 1.19 9.04
CA THR A 48 2.88 1.19 9.63
C THR A 48 1.99 0.18 8.91
N THR A 49 1.17 -0.55 9.67
CA THR A 49 0.13 -1.42 9.10
C THR A 49 -1.23 -1.09 9.68
N VAL A 50 -2.27 -1.19 8.86
CA VAL A 50 -3.67 -1.11 9.32
C VAL A 50 -4.03 -2.41 10.03
N HIS A 51 -4.56 -2.31 11.24
CA HIS A 51 -5.00 -3.46 12.03
C HIS A 51 -6.52 -3.61 12.02
N ASP A 52 -7.24 -2.50 12.20
CA ASP A 52 -8.69 -2.49 12.15
C ASP A 52 -9.23 -1.12 11.71
N TRP A 53 -10.52 -1.09 11.38
CA TRP A 53 -11.25 0.15 11.11
C TRP A 53 -12.72 0.02 11.47
N LYS A 54 -13.36 1.14 11.81
CA LYS A 54 -14.81 1.19 12.04
C LYS A 54 -15.39 2.51 11.54
N ILE A 55 -16.64 2.43 11.08
CA ILE A 55 -17.42 3.60 10.73
C ILE A 55 -18.25 3.97 11.96
N LEU A 56 -18.04 5.18 12.46
CA LEU A 56 -18.74 5.76 13.58
C LEU A 56 -20.13 6.28 13.15
N PRO A 57 -21.10 6.34 14.07
CA PRO A 57 -22.41 6.93 13.82
C PRO A 57 -22.29 8.39 13.39
N ALA A 58 -23.29 8.89 12.66
CA ALA A 58 -23.30 10.27 12.18
C ALA A 58 -23.42 11.24 13.35
N THR A 59 -22.57 12.28 13.34
CA THR A 59 -22.70 13.43 14.23
C THR A 59 -23.15 14.63 13.42
N GLN A 60 -24.05 15.48 13.91
CA GLN A 60 -24.46 16.72 13.21
C GLN A 60 -23.37 17.81 13.21
N ALA A 61 -22.11 17.46 13.47
CA ALA A 61 -21.00 18.39 13.53
C ALA A 61 -20.44 18.71 12.14
N GLN A 62 -20.00 19.95 11.91
CA GLN A 62 -19.38 20.37 10.65
C GLN A 62 -18.08 19.61 10.34
N ASN A 63 -17.41 19.05 11.35
CA ASN A 63 -16.15 18.33 11.22
C ASN A 63 -16.28 16.87 11.67
N ASP A 64 -17.26 16.15 11.12
CA ASP A 64 -17.57 14.76 11.47
C ASP A 64 -16.56 13.78 10.84
N TYR A 65 -15.58 13.32 11.62
CA TYR A 65 -14.60 12.30 11.23
C TYR A 65 -15.12 10.91 11.58
N ARG A 66 -15.78 10.29 10.61
CA ARG A 66 -16.57 9.09 10.85
C ARG A 66 -15.79 7.80 10.68
N ILE A 67 -14.57 7.83 10.18
CA ILE A 67 -13.78 6.63 9.97
C ILE A 67 -12.69 6.59 11.02
N GLU A 68 -12.78 5.65 11.94
CA GLU A 68 -11.71 5.37 12.88
C GLU A 68 -10.83 4.26 12.31
N VAL A 69 -9.52 4.49 12.25
CA VAL A 69 -8.53 3.54 11.76
C VAL A 69 -7.52 3.26 12.86
N THR A 70 -7.38 1.99 13.22
CA THR A 70 -6.36 1.53 14.16
C THR A 70 -5.12 1.12 13.37
N LEU A 71 -4.07 1.91 13.54
CA LEU A 71 -2.76 1.67 12.98
C LEU A 71 -1.85 1.04 14.01
N CYS A 72 -0.90 0.27 13.53
CA CYS A 72 0.08 -0.40 14.35
C CYS A 72 1.47 -0.09 13.80
N GLY A 73 2.26 0.67 14.55
CA GLY A 73 3.66 0.88 14.21
C GLY A 73 4.43 -0.43 14.30
N LEU A 74 5.29 -0.71 13.32
CA LEU A 74 6.30 -1.75 13.50
C LEU A 74 7.49 -1.11 14.21
N THR A 75 7.78 -1.55 15.43
CA THR A 75 9.10 -1.32 16.00
C THR A 75 10.06 -2.24 15.26
N THR A 76 10.97 -1.66 14.48
CA THR A 76 12.13 -2.40 14.00
C THR A 76 12.95 -2.69 15.25
N ALA A 77 12.94 -3.92 15.75
CA ALA A 77 13.94 -4.34 16.71
C ALA A 77 15.30 -4.10 16.05
N VAL A 78 16.02 -3.07 16.50
CA VAL A 78 17.40 -2.81 16.07
C VAL A 78 18.25 -3.90 16.72
N GLY A 79 18.30 -5.07 16.09
CA GLY A 79 19.35 -6.04 16.36
C GLY A 79 20.64 -5.42 15.86
N THR A 80 21.51 -4.97 16.77
CA THR A 80 22.90 -4.62 16.47
C THR A 80 23.66 -5.89 16.10
N ASN A 81 23.51 -6.34 14.87
CA ASN A 81 24.38 -7.36 14.30
C ASN A 81 25.16 -6.70 13.17
N SER A 82 26.38 -6.28 13.51
CA SER A 82 27.48 -6.17 12.56
C SER A 82 27.66 -7.53 11.91
N ASP A 83 27.01 -7.74 10.76
CA ASP A 83 27.57 -8.38 9.58
C ASP A 83 26.47 -8.67 8.55
N GLN A 84 26.85 -8.48 7.28
CA GLN A 84 26.01 -8.49 6.10
C GLN A 84 25.04 -9.69 6.04
N SER A 85 23.73 -9.45 6.02
CA SER A 85 22.72 -10.30 5.40
C SER A 85 21.34 -9.61 5.38
N GLN A 86 20.66 -9.71 4.24
CA GLN A 86 19.39 -9.07 3.90
C GLN A 86 18.36 -9.05 5.05
N SER A 87 17.93 -7.86 5.47
CA SER A 87 16.84 -7.70 6.44
C SER A 87 15.50 -8.07 5.79
N LYS A 88 15.11 -9.34 5.90
CA LYS A 88 13.77 -9.79 5.55
C LYS A 88 12.77 -9.24 6.58
N ILE A 89 12.11 -8.13 6.25
CA ILE A 89 10.97 -7.61 7.01
C ILE A 89 9.88 -8.69 6.94
N THR A 90 9.84 -9.54 7.97
CA THR A 90 8.84 -10.60 8.10
C THR A 90 7.76 -10.05 9.00
N SER A 91 6.56 -9.84 8.44
CA SER A 91 5.34 -9.66 9.24
C SER A 91 5.11 -10.97 10.00
N SER A 92 5.62 -11.07 11.22
CA SER A 92 5.42 -12.26 12.06
C SER A 92 3.99 -12.26 12.57
N SER A 93 3.08 -12.81 11.77
CA SER A 93 1.84 -13.37 12.28
C SER A 93 2.13 -14.77 12.83
N THR A 94 1.76 -14.98 14.10
CA THR A 94 1.72 -16.25 14.85
C THR A 94 2.94 -16.57 15.72
N THR A 95 2.97 -15.99 16.93
CA THR A 95 3.30 -16.72 18.16
C THR A 95 2.51 -16.11 19.31
N THR A 96 1.72 -16.95 19.97
CA THR A 96 1.11 -16.72 21.27
C THR A 96 2.22 -16.41 22.29
N GLY A 97 2.40 -15.14 22.58
CA GLY A 97 3.40 -14.61 23.51
C GLY A 97 3.27 -13.09 23.52
N GLU A 98 2.86 -12.55 24.67
CA GLU A 98 2.62 -11.14 24.92
C GLU A 98 3.87 -10.31 24.56
N ASN A 99 3.82 -9.57 23.45
CA ASN A 99 4.80 -8.55 23.13
C ASN A 99 4.17 -7.18 23.40
N GLU A 100 4.29 -6.73 24.65
CA GLU A 100 3.72 -5.50 25.23
C GLU A 100 4.26 -4.17 24.63
N ASN A 101 4.77 -4.14 23.39
CA ASN A 101 5.40 -2.91 22.89
C ASN A 101 5.11 -2.59 21.41
N ARG A 102 3.94 -3.00 20.91
CA ARG A 102 3.45 -2.50 19.62
C ARG A 102 2.55 -1.29 19.87
N LYS A 103 3.07 -0.09 19.59
CA LYS A 103 2.32 1.15 19.76
C LYS A 103 1.17 1.19 18.76
N GLU A 104 -0.04 0.95 19.26
CA GLU A 104 -1.26 1.22 18.51
C GLU A 104 -1.49 2.74 18.45
N THR A 105 -1.93 3.21 17.29
CA THR A 105 -2.27 4.62 17.04
C THR A 105 -3.62 4.65 16.37
N ILE A 106 -4.56 5.36 16.98
CA ILE A 106 -5.92 5.53 16.45
C ILE A 106 -5.98 6.86 15.71
N ILE A 107 -6.50 6.83 14.49
CA ILE A 107 -6.71 8.01 13.64
C ILE A 107 -8.18 8.11 13.26
N HIS A 108 -8.76 9.30 13.41
CA HIS A 108 -10.08 9.64 12.89
C HIS A 108 -9.94 10.37 11.56
N ALA A 109 -10.57 9.84 10.52
CA ALA A 109 -10.52 10.35 9.15
C ALA A 109 -11.93 10.55 8.59
N LYS A 110 -12.07 11.48 7.64
CA LYS A 110 -13.29 11.63 6.84
C LYS A 110 -13.34 10.60 5.71
N TYR A 111 -12.16 10.30 5.15
CA TYR A 111 -11.99 9.40 4.02
C TYR A 111 -10.75 8.54 4.22
N VAL A 112 -10.78 7.32 3.69
CA VAL A 112 -9.64 6.40 3.63
C VAL A 112 -9.52 5.91 2.20
N ILE A 113 -8.30 5.90 1.66
CA ILE A 113 -8.00 5.42 0.32
C ILE A 113 -7.07 4.21 0.46
N GLY A 114 -7.52 3.04 0.01
CA GLY A 114 -6.75 1.80 0.05
C GLY A 114 -5.82 1.65 -1.17
N CYS A 115 -4.53 1.97 -0.99
CA CYS A 115 -3.48 1.79 -1.99
C CYS A 115 -2.51 0.65 -1.62
N ASP A 116 -3.01 -0.42 -0.98
CA ASP A 116 -2.25 -1.49 -0.34
C ASP A 116 -2.06 -2.75 -1.21
N GLY A 117 -2.11 -2.58 -2.54
CA GLY A 117 -1.65 -3.56 -3.52
C GLY A 117 -2.55 -4.79 -3.73
N ALA A 118 -2.00 -5.80 -4.42
CA ALA A 118 -2.76 -6.98 -4.86
C ALA A 118 -3.40 -7.76 -3.69
N HIS A 119 -2.73 -7.83 -2.54
CA HIS A 119 -3.22 -8.51 -1.34
C HIS A 119 -4.04 -7.64 -0.38
N SER A 120 -4.46 -6.44 -0.84
CA SER A 120 -5.17 -5.41 -0.09
C SER A 120 -6.00 -5.93 1.09
N TRP A 121 -5.62 -5.46 2.28
CA TRP A 121 -6.37 -5.60 3.51
C TRP A 121 -7.68 -4.82 3.44
N VAL A 122 -7.64 -3.58 2.91
CA VAL A 122 -8.81 -2.70 2.81
C VAL A 122 -9.91 -3.34 1.97
N ARG A 123 -9.56 -3.85 0.79
CA ARG A 123 -10.49 -4.55 -0.12
C ARG A 123 -11.18 -5.72 0.56
N LYS A 124 -10.40 -6.58 1.22
CA LYS A 124 -10.90 -7.77 1.92
C LYS A 124 -11.84 -7.40 3.07
N LYS A 125 -11.47 -6.38 3.86
CA LYS A 125 -12.28 -5.92 4.99
C LYS A 125 -13.61 -5.30 4.56
N LEU A 126 -13.67 -4.75 3.34
CA LEU A 126 -14.90 -4.30 2.69
C LEU A 126 -15.73 -5.43 2.05
N GLY A 127 -15.26 -6.67 2.07
CA GLY A 127 -15.96 -7.81 1.47
C GLY A 127 -15.90 -7.85 -0.05
N PHE A 128 -14.98 -7.11 -0.68
CA PHE A 128 -14.84 -7.11 -2.14
C PHE A 128 -13.98 -8.30 -2.59
N ASN A 129 -14.61 -9.19 -3.36
CA ASN A 129 -13.95 -10.37 -3.91
C ASN A 129 -13.15 -10.02 -5.16
N MET A 130 -11.94 -10.55 -5.25
CA MET A 130 -11.13 -10.51 -6.47
C MET A 130 -11.40 -11.79 -7.25
N ILE A 131 -12.17 -11.69 -8.34
CA ILE A 131 -12.51 -12.83 -9.20
C ILE A 131 -11.42 -12.94 -10.27
N GLY A 132 -10.75 -14.09 -10.30
CA GLY A 132 -9.73 -14.42 -11.26
C GLY A 132 -9.07 -15.73 -10.86
N GLU A 133 -8.59 -16.47 -11.84
CA GLU A 133 -7.86 -17.71 -11.60
C GLU A 133 -6.38 -17.46 -11.84
N GLN A 134 -5.53 -18.00 -10.97
CA GLN A 134 -4.11 -18.06 -11.23
C GLN A 134 -3.86 -19.24 -12.16
N THR A 135 -3.36 -18.98 -13.37
CA THR A 135 -2.88 -20.07 -14.24
C THR A 135 -1.59 -20.62 -13.62
N GLY A 136 -1.72 -21.71 -12.86
CA GLY A 136 -0.60 -22.33 -12.14
C GLY A 136 0.22 -23.28 -13.00
N LYS A 137 1.53 -23.02 -13.07
CA LYS A 137 2.68 -23.88 -13.43
C LYS A 137 2.65 -24.56 -14.82
N PHE A 138 3.49 -24.05 -15.73
CA PHE A 138 4.13 -24.86 -16.76
C PHE A 138 5.43 -25.46 -16.20
#